data_AF-A0A0F9BLZ1-F1
#
_entry.id   AF-A0A0F9BLZ1-F1
#
_cell.length_a   1.000
_cell.length_b   1.000
_cell.length_c   1.000
_cell.angle_alpha   90.00
_cell.angle_beta   90.00
_cell.angle_gamma   90.00
#
_symmetry.space_group_name_H-M   'P 1'
#
loop_
_entity.id
_entity.type
_entity.pdbx_description
1 polymer ?
#
loop_
_entity_poly.entity_id
_entity_poly.type
_entity_poly.pdbx_seq_one_letter_code
_entity_poly.pdbx_strand_id
1 'polypeptide(L)'
;PIYSAIKIKGEPAYKKARRGERVTMPKRVVHIYELELLEWKSPFLTIRVVCSSGTYIRTLGEDIGKVLGTGAYLTKLVRTRVGKFIIEESKRLDELR
;
A
#
# COMPACT_ATOMS: atom_id res chain seq x y z
N PRO A 1 1.79 -4.15 6.92
CA PRO A 1 2.99 -4.99 6.73
C PRO A 1 4.15 -4.70 7.72
N ILE A 2 4.91 -5.74 8.09
CA ILE A 2 6.13 -5.64 8.92
C ILE A 2 7.23 -4.80 8.26
N TYR A 3 7.28 -4.80 6.92
CA TYR A 3 8.13 -3.92 6.12
C TYR A 3 7.48 -2.54 5.94
N SER A 4 7.53 -1.74 7.01
CA SER A 4 7.02 -0.37 7.03
C SER A 4 7.88 0.57 7.89
N ALA A 5 7.66 1.88 7.72
CA ALA A 5 8.35 2.92 8.48
C ALA A 5 7.73 3.19 9.87
N ILE A 6 6.69 2.45 10.27
CA ILE A 6 6.07 2.59 11.59
C ILE A 6 7.12 2.29 12.67
N LYS A 7 7.30 3.20 13.63
CA LYS A 7 8.20 3.01 14.75
C LYS A 7 7.58 2.11 15.81
N ILE A 8 8.33 1.12 16.27
CA ILE A 8 7.99 0.20 17.35
C ILE A 8 9.11 0.30 18.39
N LYS A 9 8.77 0.81 19.58
CA LYS A 9 9.74 1.12 20.65
C LYS A 9 10.91 1.99 20.15
N GLY A 10 10.60 3.05 19.40
CA GLY A 10 11.59 4.02 18.89
C GLY A 10 12.27 3.62 17.57
N GLU A 11 12.17 2.37 17.12
CA GLU A 11 12.84 1.88 15.91
C GLU A 11 11.86 1.54 14.78
N PRO A 12 12.14 1.88 13.50
CA PRO A 12 11.30 1.47 12.37
C PRO A 12 11.11 -0.05 12.25
N ALA A 13 9.88 -0.50 12.02
CA ALA A 13 9.51 -1.92 11.91
C ALA A 13 10.32 -2.67 10.85
N TYR A 14 10.63 -2.04 9.71
CA TYR A 14 11.43 -2.69 8.67
C TYR A 14 12.85 -3.06 9.13
N LYS A 15 13.45 -2.32 10.08
CA LYS A 15 14.80 -2.63 10.59
C LYS A 15 14.76 -3.91 11.43
N LYS A 16 13.77 -4.02 12.31
CA LYS A 16 13.51 -5.22 13.11
C LYS A 16 13.19 -6.43 12.22
N ALA A 17 12.34 -6.24 11.22
CA ALA A 17 11.99 -7.30 10.27
C ALA A 17 13.21 -7.83 9.50
N ARG A 18 14.13 -6.95 9.08
CA ARG A 18 15.39 -7.35 8.41
C ARG A 18 16.35 -8.13 9.32
N ARG A 19 16.23 -8.00 10.65
CA ARG A 19 16.97 -8.80 11.63
C ARG A 19 16.27 -10.11 11.99
N GLY A 20 15.12 -10.42 11.37
CA GLY A 20 14.33 -11.61 11.68
C GLY A 20 13.58 -11.53 13.01
N GLU A 21 13.53 -10.38 13.67
CA GLU A 21 12.76 -10.21 14.90
C GLU A 21 11.26 -10.36 14.61
N ARG A 22 10.53 -11.06 15.49
CA ARG A 22 9.06 -11.07 15.43
C ARG A 22 8.53 -9.70 15.86
N VAL A 23 7.96 -8.98 14.90
CA VAL A 23 7.41 -7.65 15.10
C VAL A 23 5.89 -7.71 15.09
N THR A 24 5.27 -7.43 16.24
CA THR A 24 3.82 -7.23 16.30
C THR A 24 3.48 -5.83 15.82
N MET A 25 2.81 -5.74 14.67
CA MET A 25 2.36 -4.47 14.12
C MET A 25 1.13 -3.97 14.90
N PRO A 26 1.09 -2.68 15.30
CA PRO A 26 -0.12 -2.11 15.87
C PRO A 26 -1.24 -2.14 14.83
N LYS A 27 -2.44 -2.57 15.25
CA LYS A 27 -3.64 -2.49 14.42
C LYS A 27 -4.01 -1.02 14.26
N ARG A 28 -4.39 -0.63 13.04
CA ARG A 28 -4.90 0.71 12.73
C ARG A 28 -6.18 0.56 11.96
N VAL A 29 -7.19 1.32 12.35
CA VAL A 29 -8.41 1.46 11.55
C VAL A 29 -8.08 2.34 10.37
N VAL A 30 -8.46 1.88 9.18
CA VAL A 30 -8.36 2.61 7.92
C VAL A 30 -9.71 2.54 7.22
N HIS A 31 -9.99 3.51 6.37
CA HIS A 31 -11.21 3.53 5.58
C HIS A 31 -10.88 3.36 4.11
N ILE A 32 -11.59 2.45 3.44
CA ILE A 32 -11.65 2.35 2.00
C ILE A 32 -12.94 3.07 1.59
N TYR A 33 -12.82 4.24 0.98
CA TYR A 33 -13.94 5.05 0.54
C TYR A 33 -14.48 4.56 -0.80
N GLU A 34 -13.58 4.12 -1.70
CA GLU A 34 -13.94 3.52 -2.99
C GLU A 34 -12.98 2.39 -3.31
N LEU A 35 -13.50 1.33 -3.92
CA LEU A 35 -12.76 0.19 -4.45
C LEU A 35 -13.39 -0.24 -5.77
N GLU A 36 -12.67 -0.06 -6.87
CA GLU A 36 -13.16 -0.36 -8.22
C GLU A 36 -12.22 -1.33 -8.92
N LEU A 37 -12.79 -2.32 -9.61
CA LEU A 37 -12.07 -3.20 -10.53
C LEU A 37 -11.89 -2.48 -11.87
N LEU A 38 -10.65 -2.19 -12.25
CA LEU A 38 -10.35 -1.58 -13.54
C LEU A 38 -10.08 -2.61 -14.63
N GLU A 39 -9.38 -3.69 -14.29
CA GLU A 39 -9.01 -4.73 -15.25
C GLU A 39 -8.75 -6.07 -14.54
N TRP A 40 -9.18 -7.15 -15.19
CA TRP A 40 -8.77 -8.51 -14.84
C TRP A 40 -8.20 -9.20 -16.07
N LYS A 41 -6.91 -9.53 -16.00
CA LYS A 41 -6.18 -10.28 -17.02
C LYS A 41 -5.28 -11.27 -16.32
N SER A 42 -5.82 -12.45 -16.04
CA SER A 42 -5.15 -13.49 -15.26
C SER A 42 -3.67 -13.65 -15.65
N PRO A 43 -2.73 -13.64 -14.68
CA PRO A 43 -2.96 -13.58 -13.22
C PRO A 43 -3.02 -12.15 -12.64
N PHE A 44 -3.17 -11.11 -13.46
CA PHE A 44 -3.11 -9.71 -13.06
C PHE A 44 -4.48 -9.10 -12.79
N LEU A 45 -4.59 -8.43 -11.65
CA LEU A 45 -5.75 -7.66 -11.20
C LEU A 45 -5.35 -6.19 -11.02
N THR A 46 -6.06 -5.29 -11.68
CA THR A 46 -5.86 -3.83 -11.52
C THR A 46 -7.08 -3.24 -10.85
N ILE A 47 -6.85 -2.51 -9.75
CA ILE A 47 -7.90 -1.84 -8.97
C ILE A 47 -7.61 -0.36 -8.79
N ARG A 48 -8.66 0.46 -8.70
CA ARG A 48 -8.61 1.84 -8.19
C ARG A 48 -9.08 1.86 -6.76
N VAL A 49 -8.36 2.58 -5.89
CA VAL A 49 -8.69 2.67 -4.47
C VAL A 49 -8.67 4.14 -4.04
N VAL A 50 -9.73 4.57 -3.35
CA VAL A 50 -9.75 5.82 -2.58
C VAL A 50 -9.77 5.43 -1.10
N CYS A 51 -8.79 5.88 -0.33
CA CYS A 51 -8.61 5.41 1.05
C CYS A 51 -8.11 6.51 2.00
N SER A 52 -8.29 6.29 3.30
CA SER A 52 -7.75 7.17 4.34
C SER A 52 -6.22 7.10 4.40
N SER A 53 -5.61 8.09 5.07
CA SER A 53 -4.19 8.08 5.35
C SER A 53 -3.78 6.85 6.17
N GLY A 54 -2.55 6.39 5.97
CA GLY A 54 -2.01 5.21 6.66
C GLY A 54 -2.45 3.85 6.09
N THR A 55 -3.28 3.83 5.04
CA THR A 55 -3.64 2.61 4.33
C THR A 55 -2.44 2.00 3.59
N TYR A 56 -2.17 0.72 3.84
CA TYR A 56 -1.14 -0.02 3.15
C TYR A 56 -1.75 -0.80 1.99
N ILE A 57 -1.65 -0.27 0.77
CA ILE A 57 -2.18 -0.93 -0.45
C ILE A 57 -1.61 -2.34 -0.64
N ARG A 58 -0.36 -2.59 -0.21
CA ARG A 58 0.23 -3.93 -0.18
C ARG A 58 -0.57 -4.93 0.66
N THR A 59 -0.93 -4.53 1.89
CA THR A 59 -1.72 -5.37 2.79
C THR A 59 -3.15 -5.53 2.27
N LEU A 60 -3.75 -4.49 1.68
CA LEU A 60 -5.04 -4.61 0.99
C LEU A 60 -5.00 -5.68 -0.12
N GLY A 61 -3.94 -5.68 -0.95
CA GLY A 61 -3.76 -6.70 -1.98
C GLY A 61 -3.63 -8.12 -1.41
N GLU A 62 -2.81 -8.30 -0.37
CA GLU A 62 -2.70 -9.57 0.35
C GLU A 62 -4.06 -10.05 0.90
N ASP A 63 -4.84 -9.15 1.48
CA ASP A 63 -6.15 -9.47 2.06
C ASP A 63 -7.19 -9.82 0.99
N ILE A 64 -7.20 -9.12 -0.15
CA ILE A 64 -8.03 -9.49 -1.31
C ILE A 64 -7.67 -10.90 -1.80
N GLY A 65 -6.37 -11.21 -1.93
CA GLY A 65 -5.92 -12.55 -2.31
C GLY A 65 -6.46 -13.63 -1.37
N LYS A 66 -6.31 -13.42 -0.04
CA LYS A 66 -6.82 -14.35 0.98
C LYS A 66 -8.33 -14.58 0.86
N VAL A 67 -9.11 -13.52 0.69
CA VAL A 67 -10.58 -13.61 0.55
C VAL A 67 -10.96 -14.40 -0.71
N LEU A 68 -10.19 -14.26 -1.79
CA LEU A 68 -10.38 -15.03 -3.03
C LEU A 68 -9.85 -16.48 -2.93
N GLY A 69 -9.33 -16.91 -1.77
CA GLY A 69 -8.79 -18.25 -1.57
C GLY A 69 -7.42 -18.49 -2.23
N THR A 70 -6.71 -17.41 -2.60
CA THR A 70 -5.38 -17.47 -3.23
C THR A 70 -4.37 -16.59 -2.48
N GLY A 71 -3.16 -16.48 -3.01
CA GLY A 71 -2.19 -15.46 -2.62
C GLY A 71 -2.22 -14.29 -3.60
N ALA A 72 -1.99 -13.07 -3.10
CA ALA A 72 -1.76 -11.91 -3.94
C ALA A 72 -0.70 -11.01 -3.31
N TYR A 73 0.08 -10.36 -4.16
CA TYR A 73 1.05 -9.36 -3.76
C TYR A 73 1.05 -8.22 -4.79
N LEU A 74 1.48 -7.04 -4.35
CA LEU A 74 1.48 -5.85 -5.20
C LEU A 74 2.68 -5.88 -6.16
N THR A 75 2.42 -5.85 -7.47
CA THR A 75 3.45 -5.80 -8.52
C THR A 75 3.71 -4.37 -9.02
N LYS A 76 2.67 -3.53 -9.08
CA LYS A 76 2.75 -2.13 -9.52
C LYS A 76 1.86 -1.26 -8.64
N LEU A 77 2.30 -0.03 -8.37
CA LEU A 77 1.54 0.97 -7.63
C LEU A 77 1.78 2.35 -8.23
N VAL A 78 0.70 3.08 -8.48
CA VAL A 78 0.75 4.49 -8.85
C VAL A 78 -0.18 5.24 -7.90
N ARG A 79 0.33 6.28 -7.25
CA ARG A 79 -0.48 7.17 -6.42
C ARG A 79 -0.92 8.36 -7.28
N THR A 80 -2.16 8.33 -7.76
CA THR A 80 -2.70 9.33 -8.69
C THR A 80 -3.14 10.63 -8.01
N ARG A 81 -3.41 10.62 -6.69
CA ARG A 81 -3.87 11.79 -5.94
C ARG A 81 -3.45 11.77 -4.47
N VAL A 82 -3.16 12.95 -3.90
CA VAL A 82 -3.00 13.19 -2.46
C VAL A 82 -3.80 14.44 -2.07
N GLY A 83 -4.96 14.24 -1.42
CA GLY A 83 -5.87 15.34 -1.14
C GLY A 83 -6.25 16.06 -2.44
N LYS A 84 -5.92 17.35 -2.55
CA LYS A 84 -6.17 18.18 -3.74
C LYS A 84 -5.13 18.03 -4.86
N PHE A 85 -3.98 17.42 -4.59
CA PHE A 85 -2.88 17.32 -5.56
C PHE A 85 -3.04 16.08 -6.43
N ILE A 86 -3.07 16.26 -7.75
CA ILE A 86 -3.21 15.18 -8.73
C ILE A 86 -1.87 14.90 -9.43
N ILE A 87 -1.69 13.68 -9.94
CA ILE A 87 -0.43 13.24 -10.54
C ILE A 87 -0.10 13.98 -11.84
N GLU A 88 -1.12 14.44 -12.56
CA GLU A 88 -1.00 15.21 -13.79
C GLU A 88 -0.34 16.58 -13.55
N GLU A 89 -0.43 17.11 -12.33
CA GLU A 89 0.23 18.34 -11.89
C GLU A 89 1.62 18.08 -11.26
N SER A 90 2.03 16.81 -11.15
CA SER A 90 3.33 16.46 -10.60
C SER A 90 4.45 16.72 -11.61
N LYS A 91 5.61 17.11 -11.10
CA LYS A 91 6.84 17.25 -11.89
C LYS A 91 7.82 16.15 -11.54
N ARG A 92 8.56 15.68 -12.53
CA ARG A 92 9.68 14.77 -12.27
C ARG A 92 10.83 15.57 -11.64
N LEU A 93 11.60 14.93 -10.77
CA LEU A 93 12.67 15.61 -10.04
C LEU A 93 13.75 16.18 -10.98
N ASP A 94 14.02 15.51 -12.10
CA ASP A 94 14.95 15.93 -13.15
C ASP A 94 14.45 17.11 -14.01
N GLU A 95 13.20 17.53 -13.84
CA GLU A 95 12.62 18.71 -14.49
C GLU A 95 12.69 19.96 -13.59
N LEU A 96 13.09 19.78 -12.32
CA LEU A 96 13.28 20.87 -11.38
C LEU A 96 14.70 21.45 -11.58
N ARG A 97 14.77 22.74 -11.94
CA ARG A 97 16.02 23.50 -12.04
C ARG A 97 16.48 24.00 -10.68
#